data_AF-A0A932IJD6-F1
#
_entry.id   AF-A0A932IJD6-F1
#
_cell.length_a   1.000
_cell.length_b   1.000
_cell.length_c   1.000
_cell.angle_alpha   90.00
_cell.angle_beta   90.00
_cell.angle_gamma   90.00
#
_symmetry.space_group_name_H-M   'P 1'
#
loop_
_entity.id
_entity.type
_entity.pdbx_description
1 polymer ?
#
loop_
_entity_poly.entity_id
_entity_poly.type
_entity_poly.pdbx_seq_one_letter_code
_entity_poly.pdbx_strand_id
1 'polypeptide(L)' 'MLKEFSAELKNQKARFVRVQAKNVGRCPEWHKGKGEKAWLFVDEIQCKIQNEK' A
#
# COMPACT_ATOMS: atom_id res chain seq x y z
N MET A 1 -11.01 6.18 9.09
CA MET A 1 -9.75 5.69 9.70
C MET A 1 -8.72 5.65 8.58
N LEU A 2 -7.71 6.51 8.64
CA LEU A 2 -6.61 6.54 7.68
C LEU A 2 -5.47 5.68 8.23
N LYS A 3 -4.79 4.90 7.38
CA LYS A 3 -3.65 4.09 7.80
C LYS A 3 -2.49 4.32 6.84
N GLU A 4 -1.36 4.72 7.40
CA GLU A 4 -0.13 4.95 6.65
C GLU A 4 0.75 3.70 6.64
N PHE A 5 1.42 3.47 5.51
CA PHE A 5 2.41 2.42 5.32
C PHE A 5 3.67 3.04 4.73
N SER A 6 4.82 2.77 5.37
CA SER A 6 6.12 3.27 4.92
C SER A 6 7.15 2.15 4.86
N ALA A 7 8.03 2.20 3.86
CA ALA A 7 9.18 1.31 3.74
C ALA A 7 10.42 2.12 3.37
N GLU A 8 11.53 1.89 4.06
CA GLU A 8 12.82 2.50 3.73
C GLU A 8 13.66 1.53 2.90
N LEU A 9 14.09 2.00 1.72
CA LEU A 9 14.99 1.27 0.83
C LEU A 9 16.38 1.91 0.93
N LYS A 10 17.25 1.37 1.78
CA LYS A 10 18.59 1.93 2.00
C LYS A 10 19.53 1.62 0.82
N ASN A 11 20.29 2.63 0.40
CA ASN A 11 21.39 2.54 -0.57
C ASN A 11 21.01 2.05 -1.99
N GLN A 12 19.74 2.22 -2.40
CA GLN A 12 19.29 1.79 -3.73
C GLN A 12 19.20 2.97 -4.70
N LYS A 13 20.10 2.98 -5.70
CA LYS A 13 19.93 3.80 -6.91
C LYS A 13 18.92 3.13 -7.83
N ALA A 14 17.74 3.70 -7.98
CA ALA A 14 16.68 3.15 -8.83
C ALA A 14 16.05 4.23 -9.70
N ARG A 15 15.67 3.86 -10.93
CA ARG A 15 14.92 4.73 -11.87
C ARG A 15 13.41 4.53 -11.76
N PHE A 16 12.97 3.36 -11.30
CA PHE A 16 11.56 2.98 -11.24
C PHE A 16 11.24 2.36 -9.89
N VAL A 17 10.04 2.64 -9.39
CA VAL A 17 9.49 2.06 -8.17
C VAL A 17 8.24 1.27 -8.54
N ARG A 18 8.17 0.01 -8.11
CA ARG A 18 6.98 -0.84 -8.27
C ARG A 18 6.33 -1.07 -6.92
N VAL A 19 5.12 -0.56 -6.74
CA VAL A 19 4.33 -0.74 -5.53
C VAL A 19 3.33 -1.87 -5.73
N GLN A 20 3.25 -2.80 -4.78
CA GLN A 20 2.26 -3.88 -4.77
C GLN A 20 1.55 -3.89 -3.42
N ALA A 21 0.23 -3.77 -3.44
CA ALA A 21 -0.59 -3.87 -2.25
C ALA A 21 -1.52 -5.09 -2.35
N LYS A 22 -1.63 -5.85 -1.27
CA LYS A 22 -2.56 -6.98 -1.15
C LYS A 22 -3.70 -6.55 -0.23
N ASN A 23 -4.92 -6.70 -0.71
CA ASN A 23 -6.11 -6.48 0.11
C ASN A 23 -6.42 -7.74 0.95
N VAL A 24 -7.49 -7.68 1.73
CA VAL A 24 -7.98 -8.82 2.54
C VAL A 24 -8.63 -9.94 1.71
N GLY A 25 -8.63 -9.84 0.38
CA GLY A 25 -9.26 -10.80 -0.52
C GLY A 25 -10.78 -10.66 -0.54
N ARG A 26 -11.47 -11.30 0.41
CA ARG A 26 -12.94 -11.32 0.50
C ARG A 26 -13.42 -10.64 1.78
N CYS A 27 -14.61 -10.06 1.71
CA CYS A 27 -15.24 -9.45 2.87
C CYS A 27 -15.55 -10.50 3.96
N PRO A 28 -15.25 -10.20 5.23
CA PRO A 28 -15.47 -11.11 6.34
C PRO A 28 -16.96 -11.29 6.67
N GLU A 29 -17.26 -12.28 7.51
CA GLU A 29 -18.61 -12.71 7.89
C GLU A 29 -19.51 -11.56 8.38
N TRP A 30 -18.94 -10.63 9.14
CA TRP A 30 -19.67 -9.52 9.77
C TRP A 30 -19.92 -8.34 8.82
N HIS A 31 -19.40 -8.34 7.60
CA HIS A 31 -19.52 -7.22 6.66
C HIS A 31 -20.72 -7.42 5.71
N LYS A 32 -21.42 -6.33 5.35
CA LYS A 32 -22.60 -6.39 4.46
C LYS A 32 -22.33 -7.05 3.10
N GLY A 33 -21.12 -6.90 2.58
CA GLY A 33 -20.64 -7.56 1.36
C GLY A 33 -19.99 -8.92 1.60
N LYS A 34 -20.29 -9.62 2.70
CA LYS A 34 -19.69 -10.91 3.09
C LYS A 34 -19.48 -11.83 1.87
N GLY A 35 -18.28 -12.40 1.77
CA GLY A 35 -17.93 -13.36 0.73
C GLY A 35 -17.57 -12.71 -0.62
N GLU A 36 -17.97 -11.47 -0.88
CA GLU A 36 -17.59 -10.73 -2.08
C GLU A 36 -16.15 -10.24 -2.04
N LYS A 37 -15.61 -9.87 -3.21
CA LYS A 37 -14.27 -9.30 -3.32
C LYS A 37 -14.21 -7.97 -2.58
N ALA A 38 -13.23 -7.84 -1.69
CA ALA A 38 -13.00 -6.61 -0.95
C ALA A 38 -12.34 -5.54 -1.85
N TRP A 39 -12.70 -4.28 -1.63
CA TRP A 39 -12.03 -3.17 -2.29
C TRP A 39 -10.82 -2.72 -1.47
N LEU A 40 -9.78 -2.22 -2.14
CA LEU A 40 -8.66 -1.53 -1.53
C LEU A 40 -8.61 -0.12 -2.11
N PHE A 41 -8.77 0.86 -1.24
CA PHE A 41 -8.69 2.27 -1.60
C PHE A 41 -7.34 2.81 -1.15
N VAL A 42 -6.70 3.58 -2.02
CA VAL A 42 -5.45 4.27 -1.77
C VAL A 42 -5.63 5.69 -2.26
N ASP A 43 -5.22 6.65 -1.45
CA ASP A 43 -5.26 8.07 -1.81
C ASP A 43 -3.95 8.46 -2.50
N GLU A 44 -2.84 8.40 -1.74
CA GLU A 44 -1.53 8.86 -2.22
C GLU A 44 -0.45 7.78 -2.10
N ILE A 45 0.45 7.75 -3.08
CA ILE A 45 1.70 6.99 -3.05
C ILE A 45 2.85 8.00 -3.15
N GLN A 46 3.61 8.15 -2.07
CA GLN A 46 4.73 9.08 -2.00
C GLN A 46 6.07 8.33 -2.08
N CYS A 47 6.95 8.78 -2.99
CA CYS A 47 8.33 8.31 -3.07
C CYS A 47 9.28 9.48 -2.77
N LYS A 48 10.15 9.33 -1.78
CA LYS A 48 11.18 10.33 -1.44
C LYS A 48 12.56 9.81 -1.82
N ILE A 49 13.35 10.65 -2.46
CA ILE A 49 14.76 10.39 -2.69
C ILE A 49 15.49 10.69 -1.38
N GLN A 50 16.26 9.71 -0.88
CA GLN A 50 17.19 9.98 0.20
C GLN A 50 18.43 10.64 -0.40
N ASN A 51 18.58 11.93 -0.17
CA ASN A 51 19.83 12.63 -0.47
C ASN A 51 20.77 12.42 0.70
N GLU A 52 22.01 12.05 0.41
CA GLU A 52 23.10 12.09 1.39
C GLU A 52 23.24 13.54 1.87
N LYS A 53 23.20 13.73 3.20
CA LYS A 53 23.66 14.99 3.80
C LYS A 53 25.16 15.08 3.68
#